data_AF-A0A2A5AR49-F1
#
_entry.id   AF-A0A2A5AR49-F1
#
_cell.length_a   1.000
_cell.length_b   1.000
_cell.length_c   1.000
_cell.angle_alpha   90.00
_cell.angle_beta   90.00
_cell.angle_gamma   90.00
#
_symmetry.space_group_name_H-M   'P 1'
#
loop_
_entity.id
_entity.type
_entity.pdbx_description
1 polymer ?
#
loop_
_entity_poly.entity_id
_entity_poly.type
_entity_poly.pdbx_seq_one_letter_code
_entity_poly.pdbx_strand_id
1 'polypeptide(L)'
;MLVFTLTNNVTDEVWVGTCKDSCEERFTQLKEAMTLGIKSPIYKDLRDYGAKNFSVDDFAMAQDREELVELFSEAMETYEGKSLQGVKTSLRSAAAVKVVPSRARSAMASRSPVAKAKPKVTKEKISSGRTNNSAKEKLMKERLAEEKAERDMEKRRLEREQADEMAKIIARLDARGSSLAKR
;
A
#
# COMPACT_ATOMS: atom_id res chain seq x y z
N MET A 1 -0.47 -12.68 4.95
CA MET A 1 0.24 -11.45 5.37
C MET A 1 0.12 -11.34 6.89
N LEU A 2 0.86 -10.47 7.57
CA LEU A 2 0.69 -10.31 9.02
C LEU A 2 0.88 -8.86 9.48
N VAL A 3 0.21 -8.55 10.58
CA VAL A 3 0.42 -7.34 11.39
C VAL A 3 1.42 -7.70 12.48
N PHE A 4 2.43 -6.85 12.66
CA PHE A 4 3.44 -7.00 13.70
C PHE A 4 3.60 -5.69 14.45
N THR A 5 3.99 -5.77 15.71
CA THR A 5 4.30 -4.63 16.57
C THR A 5 5.80 -4.62 16.89
N LEU A 6 6.36 -3.43 17.09
CA LEU A 6 7.66 -3.27 17.75
C LEU A 6 7.48 -2.37 18.97
N THR A 7 7.80 -2.90 20.14
CA THR A 7 7.67 -2.17 21.40
C THR A 7 9.04 -1.70 21.86
N ASN A 8 9.22 -0.40 22.06
CA ASN A 8 10.43 0.14 22.65
C ASN A 8 10.38 0.01 24.18
N ASN A 9 11.17 -0.90 24.75
CA ASN A 9 11.23 -1.20 26.19
C ASN A 9 11.85 -0.06 27.05
N VAL A 10 12.13 1.12 26.45
CA VAL A 10 12.63 2.31 27.15
C VAL A 10 11.59 3.44 27.21
N THR A 11 10.67 3.49 26.25
CA THR A 11 9.65 4.55 26.16
C THR A 11 8.22 4.02 26.16
N ASP A 12 8.06 2.70 26.23
CA ASP A 12 6.80 1.96 26.08
C ASP A 12 6.00 2.31 24.80
N GLU A 13 6.70 2.87 23.80
CA GLU A 13 6.08 3.24 22.52
C GLU A 13 6.00 2.03 21.60
N VAL A 14 4.78 1.73 21.14
CA VAL A 14 4.50 0.64 20.21
C VAL A 14 4.42 1.18 18.78
N TRP A 15 5.05 0.46 17.86
CA TRP A 15 5.08 0.76 16.44
C TRP A 15 4.40 -0.35 15.65
N VAL A 16 3.28 -0.06 14.99
CA VAL A 16 2.48 -1.07 14.27
C VAL A 16 2.88 -1.10 12.80
N GLY A 17 3.23 -2.28 12.28
CA GLY A 17 3.63 -2.51 10.90
C GLY A 17 2.89 -3.67 10.25
N THR A 18 3.00 -3.76 8.92
CA THR A 18 2.54 -4.92 8.16
C THR A 18 3.67 -5.50 7.32
N CYS A 19 3.79 -6.82 7.31
CA CYS A 19 4.70 -7.55 6.44
C CYS A 19 3.98 -8.73 5.78
N LYS A 20 4.69 -9.41 4.88
CA LYS A 20 4.09 -10.47 4.08
C LYS A 20 4.27 -11.85 4.72
N ASP A 21 5.51 -12.14 5.15
CA ASP A 21 5.96 -13.48 5.49
C ASP A 21 6.65 -13.56 6.89
N SER A 22 7.51 -12.61 7.27
CA SER A 22 8.20 -12.58 8.59
C SER A 22 8.36 -11.16 9.16
N CYS A 23 8.17 -11.00 10.48
CA CYS A 23 8.42 -9.77 11.23
C CYS A 23 9.91 -9.51 11.48
N GLU A 24 10.68 -10.55 11.83
CA GLU A 24 12.12 -10.47 12.15
C GLU A 24 12.95 -10.03 10.93
N GLU A 25 12.63 -10.56 9.75
CA GLU A 25 13.25 -10.13 8.49
C GLU A 25 12.96 -8.65 8.22
N ARG A 26 11.72 -8.21 8.45
CA ARG A 26 11.33 -6.81 8.27
C ARG A 26 12.00 -5.89 9.28
N PHE A 27 12.22 -6.35 10.51
CA PHE A 27 12.99 -5.61 11.51
C PHE A 27 14.49 -5.57 11.17
N THR A 28 15.03 -6.63 10.60
CA THR A 28 16.42 -6.65 10.09
C THR A 28 16.58 -5.64 8.95
N GLN A 29 15.63 -5.56 8.01
CA GLN A 29 15.61 -4.50 6.99
C GLN A 29 15.49 -3.09 7.59
N LEU A 30 14.74 -2.90 8.70
CA LEU A 30 14.68 -1.62 9.41
C LEU A 30 16.05 -1.26 10.04
N LYS A 31 16.78 -2.23 10.60
CA LYS A 31 18.15 -2.03 11.12
C LYS A 31 19.12 -1.65 9.99
N GLU A 32 19.08 -2.35 8.86
CA GLU A 32 19.89 -1.98 7.69
C GLU A 32 19.56 -0.56 7.19
N ALA A 33 18.27 -0.25 7.06
CA ALA A 33 17.78 1.06 6.62
C ALA A 33 18.16 2.23 7.54
N MET A 34 18.39 1.97 8.84
CA MET A 34 18.87 3.00 9.79
C MET A 34 20.25 3.54 9.38
N THR A 35 21.09 2.70 8.77
CA THR A 35 22.43 3.06 8.27
C THR A 35 22.37 3.87 6.98
N LEU A 36 21.32 3.68 6.19
CA LEU A 36 21.11 4.35 4.89
C LEU A 36 20.67 5.82 5.02
N GLY A 37 20.69 6.39 6.22
CA GLY A 37 20.41 7.80 6.48
C GLY A 37 18.95 8.23 6.22
N ILE A 38 18.02 7.27 6.10
CA ILE A 38 16.61 7.56 5.83
C ILE A 38 16.03 8.33 7.02
N LYS A 39 15.38 9.47 6.74
CA LYS A 39 14.73 10.31 7.74
C LYS A 39 13.30 9.83 7.95
N SER A 40 13.08 9.10 9.04
CA SER A 40 11.76 8.70 9.55
C SER A 40 11.80 8.72 11.08
N PRO A 41 10.68 9.01 11.78
CA PRO A 41 10.63 9.00 13.25
C PRO A 41 11.14 7.69 13.87
N ILE A 42 10.68 6.52 13.40
CA ILE A 42 11.16 5.21 13.86
C ILE A 42 12.69 5.06 13.78
N TYR A 43 13.35 5.61 12.75
CA TYR A 43 14.81 5.55 12.64
C TYR A 43 15.53 6.52 13.58
N LYS A 44 14.86 7.58 14.06
CA LYS A 44 15.39 8.39 15.16
C LYS A 44 15.37 7.53 16.43
N ASP A 45 14.24 6.93 16.75
CA ASP A 45 14.08 6.19 18.00
C ASP A 45 14.97 4.92 18.03
N LEU A 46 15.15 4.22 16.90
CA LEU A 46 16.14 3.13 16.77
C LEU A 46 17.60 3.58 16.96
N ARG A 47 17.93 4.85 16.72
CA ARG A 47 19.28 5.41 16.94
C ARG A 47 19.45 5.94 18.36
N ASP A 48 18.41 6.56 18.91
CA ASP A 48 18.45 7.20 20.23
C ASP A 48 18.36 6.16 21.36
N TYR A 49 17.54 5.11 21.21
CA TYR A 49 17.37 4.03 22.20
C TYR A 49 18.10 2.73 21.85
N GLY A 50 18.51 2.57 20.58
CA GLY A 50 19.25 1.41 20.10
C GLY A 50 18.37 0.21 19.75
N ALA A 51 18.64 -0.42 18.60
CA ALA A 51 17.83 -1.53 18.07
C ALA A 51 17.88 -2.86 18.87
N LYS A 52 18.53 -2.88 20.05
CA LYS A 52 18.47 -4.00 21.02
C LYS A 52 17.31 -3.84 22.02
N ASN A 53 16.81 -2.62 22.18
CA ASN A 53 15.79 -2.28 23.18
C ASN A 53 14.36 -2.38 22.61
N PHE A 54 14.22 -2.77 21.35
CA PHE A 54 12.94 -3.02 20.69
C PHE A 54 12.65 -4.52 20.72
N SER A 55 11.51 -4.92 21.29
CA SER A 55 10.94 -6.23 21.00
C SER A 55 10.24 -6.17 19.64
N VAL A 56 10.06 -7.33 19.00
CA VAL A 56 9.25 -7.49 17.80
C VAL A 56 8.33 -8.65 18.06
N ASP A 57 7.04 -8.40 17.93
CA ASP A 57 6.00 -9.35 18.31
C ASP A 57 4.98 -9.46 17.16
N ASP A 58 4.58 -10.68 16.82
CA ASP A 58 3.53 -10.91 15.82
C ASP A 58 2.17 -10.68 16.47
N PHE A 59 1.38 -9.75 15.91
CA PHE A 59 0.04 -9.46 16.42
C PHE A 59 -0.97 -10.47 15.88
N ALA A 60 -1.09 -10.55 14.55
CA ALA A 60 -2.01 -11.47 13.89
C ALA A 60 -1.64 -11.71 12.42
N MET A 61 -1.88 -12.93 11.94
CA MET A 61 -1.80 -13.27 10.52
C MET A 61 -3.14 -13.05 9.83
N ALA A 62 -3.11 -12.27 8.74
CA ALA A 62 -4.24 -12.04 7.85
C ALA A 62 -4.13 -12.93 6.60
N GLN A 63 -5.20 -13.62 6.25
CA GLN A 63 -5.36 -14.37 5.01
C GLN A 63 -5.55 -13.39 3.84
N ASP A 64 -6.41 -12.38 4.04
CA ASP A 64 -6.80 -11.41 3.01
C ASP A 64 -6.39 -9.96 3.34
N ARG A 65 -6.50 -9.09 2.32
CA ARG A 65 -6.14 -7.67 2.46
C ARG A 65 -7.12 -6.89 3.34
N GLU A 66 -8.40 -7.27 3.36
CA GLU A 66 -9.43 -6.60 4.14
C GLU A 66 -9.21 -6.87 5.65
N GLU A 67 -9.07 -8.14 6.01
CA GLU A 67 -8.65 -8.61 7.34
C GLU A 67 -7.33 -7.96 7.81
N LEU A 68 -6.34 -7.79 6.92
CA LEU A 68 -5.09 -7.09 7.25
C LEU A 68 -5.30 -5.62 7.66
N VAL A 69 -6.28 -4.93 7.07
CA VAL A 69 -6.62 -3.54 7.40
C VAL A 69 -7.37 -3.46 8.72
N GLU A 70 -8.28 -4.41 8.97
CA GLU A 70 -9.03 -4.53 10.22
C GLU A 70 -8.10 -4.83 11.40
N LEU A 71 -7.30 -5.89 11.32
CA LEU A 71 -6.27 -6.25 12.32
C LEU A 71 -5.25 -5.14 12.55
N PHE A 72 -4.93 -4.35 11.51
CA PHE A 72 -4.05 -3.19 11.66
C PHE A 72 -4.73 -2.04 12.42
N SER A 73 -6.02 -1.79 12.19
CA SER A 73 -6.79 -0.80 12.97
C SER A 73 -6.91 -1.25 14.43
N GLU A 74 -7.23 -2.52 14.66
CA GLU A 74 -7.31 -3.12 16.00
C GLU A 74 -5.99 -3.01 16.77
N ALA A 75 -4.85 -3.32 16.14
CA ALA A 75 -3.53 -3.14 16.76
C ALA A 75 -3.21 -1.66 17.05
N MET A 76 -3.60 -0.74 16.15
CA MET A 76 -3.40 0.70 16.36
C MET A 76 -4.25 1.24 17.53
N GLU A 77 -5.50 0.76 17.68
CA GLU A 77 -6.40 1.12 18.78
C GLU A 77 -5.97 0.48 20.11
N THR A 78 -5.55 -0.79 20.09
CA THR A 78 -5.15 -1.56 21.28
C THR A 78 -3.90 -1.00 21.96
N TYR A 79 -2.91 -0.55 21.16
CA TYR A 79 -1.61 -0.10 21.66
C TYR A 79 -1.38 1.42 21.53
N GLU A 80 -2.37 2.18 21.08
CA GLU A 80 -2.26 3.61 20.68
C GLU A 80 -1.02 3.89 19.80
N GLY A 81 -0.68 2.91 18.96
CA GLY A 81 0.64 2.78 18.36
C GLY A 81 0.92 3.75 17.21
N LYS A 82 2.20 3.93 16.90
CA LYS A 82 2.64 4.73 15.74
C LYS A 82 2.74 3.86 14.49
N SER A 83 2.09 4.27 13.40
CA SER A 83 2.10 3.52 12.14
C SER A 83 3.46 3.52 11.46
N LEU A 84 3.96 2.33 11.12
CA LEU A 84 5.12 2.10 10.24
C LEU A 84 4.75 1.98 8.75
N GLN A 85 3.47 2.08 8.40
CA GLN A 85 3.04 2.01 7.01
C GLN A 85 3.66 3.18 6.21
N GLY A 86 4.27 2.87 5.07
CA GLY A 86 4.96 3.85 4.23
C GLY A 86 6.40 4.19 4.63
N VAL A 87 6.91 3.66 5.75
CA VAL A 87 8.35 3.79 6.09
C VAL A 87 9.19 3.01 5.07
N LYS A 88 10.10 3.71 4.39
CA LYS A 88 11.02 3.11 3.41
C LYS A 88 12.13 2.34 4.13
N THR A 89 12.22 1.03 3.89
CA THR A 89 13.27 0.13 4.40
C THR A 89 14.41 -0.14 3.40
N SER A 90 14.41 0.49 2.23
CA SER A 90 15.48 0.33 1.24
C SER A 90 15.65 1.59 0.39
N LEU A 91 16.89 1.87 0.00
CA LEU A 91 17.23 2.86 -1.04
C LEU A 91 16.91 2.34 -2.45
N ARG A 92 15.69 1.83 -2.67
CA ARG A 92 15.23 1.59 -4.04
C ARG A 92 15.16 2.96 -4.73
N SER A 93 15.87 3.08 -5.85
CA SER A 93 16.07 4.34 -6.59
C SER A 93 14.79 5.15 -6.68
N ALA A 94 14.90 6.48 -6.54
CA ALA A 94 13.78 7.40 -6.46
C ALA A 94 13.00 7.50 -7.77
N ALA A 95 12.15 6.50 -8.03
CA ALA A 95 11.06 6.55 -9.00
C ALA A 95 10.02 7.59 -8.54
N ALA A 96 10.34 8.85 -8.80
CA ALA A 96 9.46 10.02 -8.79
C ALA A 96 8.33 10.02 -7.76
N VAL A 97 8.67 10.11 -6.46
CA VAL A 97 7.80 10.89 -5.57
C VAL A 97 7.84 12.31 -6.12
N LYS A 98 6.75 12.74 -6.75
CA LYS A 98 6.56 14.15 -7.13
C LYS A 98 6.57 14.96 -5.85
N VAL A 99 7.73 15.57 -5.55
CA VAL A 99 7.85 16.63 -4.58
C VAL A 99 6.89 17.74 -4.98
N VAL A 100 5.78 17.86 -4.26
CA VAL A 100 5.07 19.13 -4.12
C VAL A 100 5.96 20.01 -3.26
N PRO A 101 6.59 21.06 -3.81
CA PRO A 101 7.42 21.93 -3.00
C PRO A 101 6.50 22.78 -2.12
N SER A 102 6.54 22.57 -0.81
CA SER A 102 6.04 23.55 0.16
C SER A 102 6.99 24.77 0.18
N ARG A 103 7.03 25.50 -0.93
CA ARG A 103 7.93 26.64 -1.10
C ARG A 103 7.45 27.79 -0.22
N ALA A 104 8.22 28.02 0.83
CA ALA A 104 8.15 29.20 1.67
C ALA A 104 8.13 30.49 0.85
N ARG A 105 7.48 31.52 1.40
CA ARG A 105 7.31 32.85 0.83
C ARG A 105 8.64 33.45 0.34
N SER A 106 8.66 33.89 -0.91
CA SER A 106 9.59 34.90 -1.43
C SER A 106 9.03 35.43 -2.75
N ALA A 107 8.20 36.47 -2.66
CA ALA A 107 7.71 37.19 -3.83
C ALA A 107 8.74 38.27 -4.20
N MET A 108 9.06 38.39 -5.49
CA MET A 108 9.91 39.47 -5.99
C MET A 108 9.16 40.28 -7.07
N ALA A 109 9.03 41.58 -6.78
CA ALA A 109 8.86 42.70 -7.69
C ALA A 109 7.85 42.63 -8.86
N SER A 110 6.73 43.34 -8.70
CA SER A 110 6.21 44.24 -9.75
C SER A 110 5.52 45.48 -9.13
N ARG A 111 5.60 46.62 -9.83
CA ARG A 111 5.16 47.97 -9.42
C ARG A 111 3.84 48.31 -10.15
N SER A 112 2.90 49.15 -9.71
CA SER A 112 2.63 49.96 -8.48
C SER A 112 1.23 50.63 -8.71
N PRO A 113 0.68 51.55 -7.88
CA PRO A 113 0.74 51.84 -6.42
C PRO A 113 -0.69 51.97 -5.78
N VAL A 114 -0.78 52.49 -4.52
CA VAL A 114 -1.92 53.20 -3.87
C VAL A 114 -2.94 52.43 -2.95
N ALA A 115 -2.99 52.90 -1.70
CA ALA A 115 -4.09 52.97 -0.68
C ALA A 115 -4.75 51.74 0.00
N LYS A 116 -4.45 51.59 1.30
CA LYS A 116 -5.31 51.34 2.50
C LYS A 116 -6.67 50.59 2.35
N ALA A 117 -6.83 49.44 3.04
CA ALA A 117 -7.83 49.20 4.11
C ALA A 117 -7.83 47.76 4.70
N LYS A 118 -8.46 47.62 5.88
CA LYS A 118 -8.58 46.49 6.84
C LYS A 118 -8.98 45.09 6.28
N PRO A 119 -8.67 43.98 6.99
CA PRO A 119 -8.99 42.62 6.55
C PRO A 119 -10.45 42.21 6.80
N LYS A 120 -11.02 41.36 5.94
CA LYS A 120 -12.25 40.63 6.22
C LYS A 120 -12.14 39.18 5.74
N VAL A 121 -12.42 38.25 6.65
CA VAL A 121 -12.37 36.80 6.40
C VAL A 121 -13.59 36.38 5.60
N THR A 122 -13.37 35.68 4.49
CA THR A 122 -14.40 34.87 3.81
C THR A 122 -13.84 33.48 3.57
N LYS A 123 -14.50 32.48 4.16
CA LYS A 123 -14.15 31.06 4.09
C LYS A 123 -14.44 30.51 2.69
N GLU A 124 -13.52 29.74 2.12
CA GLU A 124 -13.63 29.24 0.75
C GLU A 124 -14.83 28.30 0.58
N LYS A 125 -15.54 28.45 -0.55
CA LYS A 125 -16.55 27.49 -0.98
C LYS A 125 -15.87 26.31 -1.68
N ILE A 126 -16.25 25.09 -1.29
CA ILE A 126 -15.96 23.87 -2.04
C ILE A 126 -16.49 23.99 -3.49
N SER A 127 -15.60 23.84 -4.47
CA SER A 127 -15.94 23.62 -5.89
C SER A 127 -14.68 23.19 -6.64
N SER A 128 -14.72 22.38 -7.70
CA SER A 128 -15.71 21.39 -8.13
C SER A 128 -14.96 20.41 -9.05
N GLY A 129 -15.33 19.13 -9.05
CA GLY A 129 -14.59 18.10 -9.78
C GLY A 129 -14.71 18.20 -11.31
N ARG A 130 -13.82 18.94 -11.97
CA ARG A 130 -13.65 18.92 -13.45
C ARG A 130 -12.26 19.42 -13.88
N THR A 131 -11.25 18.55 -13.94
CA THR A 131 -9.94 18.93 -14.50
C THR A 131 -9.93 18.70 -16.01
N ASN A 132 -9.70 19.78 -16.76
CA ASN A 132 -9.82 19.79 -18.23
C ASN A 132 -8.60 19.16 -18.92
N ASN A 133 -8.52 17.82 -19.01
CA ASN A 133 -7.62 17.19 -19.98
C ASN A 133 -8.07 15.78 -20.43
N SER A 134 -9.00 15.74 -21.39
CA SER A 134 -9.56 14.52 -21.96
C SER A 134 -8.51 13.59 -22.60
N ALA A 135 -7.38 14.11 -23.09
CA ALA A 135 -6.30 13.29 -23.64
C ALA A 135 -5.60 12.46 -22.55
N LYS A 136 -5.45 13.01 -21.35
CA LYS A 136 -4.85 12.29 -20.21
C LYS A 136 -5.81 11.26 -19.61
N GLU A 137 -7.11 11.56 -19.55
CA GLU A 137 -8.11 10.56 -19.13
C GLU A 137 -8.21 9.38 -20.09
N LYS A 138 -8.18 9.62 -21.41
CA LYS A 138 -8.20 8.54 -22.42
C LYS A 138 -6.98 7.61 -22.28
N LEU A 139 -5.77 8.16 -22.26
CA LEU A 139 -4.54 7.38 -22.15
C LEU A 139 -4.46 6.57 -20.84
N MET A 140 -4.96 7.13 -19.73
CA MET A 140 -5.03 6.43 -18.44
C MET A 140 -6.07 5.31 -18.45
N LYS A 141 -7.22 5.51 -19.10
CA LYS A 141 -8.31 4.52 -19.16
C LYS A 141 -8.00 3.36 -20.10
N GLU A 142 -7.30 3.62 -21.20
CA GLU A 142 -6.84 2.63 -22.17
C GLU A 142 -5.82 1.67 -21.54
N ARG A 143 -4.75 2.22 -20.92
CA ARG A 143 -3.75 1.44 -20.16
C ARG A 143 -4.36 0.53 -19.09
N LEU A 144 -5.40 0.98 -18.39
CA LEU A 144 -6.05 0.20 -17.33
C LEU A 144 -7.01 -0.87 -17.85
N ALA A 145 -7.52 -0.71 -19.08
CA ALA A 145 -8.34 -1.72 -19.74
C ALA A 145 -7.49 -2.86 -20.31
N GLU A 146 -6.30 -2.54 -20.81
CA GLU A 146 -5.36 -3.49 -21.43
C GLU A 146 -4.80 -4.49 -20.40
N GLU A 147 -4.27 -4.02 -19.27
CA GLU A 147 -3.78 -4.87 -18.16
C GLU A 147 -4.89 -5.74 -17.54
N LYS A 148 -6.13 -5.22 -17.47
CA LYS A 148 -7.28 -5.99 -17.01
C LYS A 148 -7.71 -7.06 -18.02
N ALA A 149 -7.69 -6.75 -19.31
CA ALA A 149 -8.01 -7.70 -20.36
C ALA A 149 -7.02 -8.87 -20.38
N GLU A 150 -5.73 -8.64 -20.17
CA GLU A 150 -4.73 -9.71 -20.06
C GLU A 150 -5.02 -10.66 -18.89
N ARG A 151 -5.32 -10.12 -17.70
CA ARG A 151 -5.71 -10.92 -16.53
C ARG A 151 -7.01 -11.71 -16.72
N ASP A 152 -8.00 -11.11 -17.37
CA ASP A 152 -9.28 -11.77 -17.62
C ASP A 152 -9.15 -12.81 -18.77
N MET A 153 -8.27 -12.60 -19.75
CA MET A 153 -7.93 -13.60 -20.78
C MET A 153 -7.16 -14.80 -20.19
N GLU A 154 -6.22 -14.57 -19.28
CA GLU A 154 -5.45 -15.64 -18.63
C GLU A 154 -6.34 -16.52 -17.74
N LYS A 155 -7.26 -15.89 -16.96
CA LYS A 155 -8.31 -16.62 -16.22
C LYS A 155 -9.23 -17.42 -17.15
N ARG A 156 -9.76 -16.78 -18.20
CA ARG A 156 -10.66 -17.46 -19.15
C ARG A 156 -9.98 -18.59 -19.92
N ARG A 157 -8.66 -18.51 -20.11
CA ARG A 157 -7.84 -19.59 -20.67
C ARG A 157 -7.77 -20.78 -19.69
N LEU A 158 -7.46 -20.52 -18.41
CA LEU A 158 -7.45 -21.55 -17.37
C LEU A 158 -8.82 -22.21 -17.20
N GLU A 159 -9.91 -21.43 -17.20
CA GLU A 159 -11.29 -21.94 -17.16
C GLU A 159 -11.61 -22.83 -18.37
N ARG A 160 -11.11 -22.48 -19.57
CA ARG A 160 -11.29 -23.30 -20.77
C ARG A 160 -10.48 -24.59 -20.70
N GLU A 161 -9.22 -24.54 -20.27
CA GLU A 161 -8.37 -25.72 -20.09
C GLU A 161 -9.00 -26.68 -19.06
N GLN A 162 -9.53 -26.17 -17.94
CA GLN A 162 -10.28 -26.95 -16.95
C GLN A 162 -11.60 -27.52 -17.50
N ALA A 163 -12.33 -26.75 -18.32
CA ALA A 163 -13.55 -27.23 -18.96
C ALA A 163 -13.28 -28.33 -19.98
N ASP A 164 -12.19 -28.23 -20.76
CA ASP A 164 -11.76 -29.26 -21.70
C ASP A 164 -11.31 -30.54 -20.97
N GLU A 165 -10.66 -30.43 -19.80
CA GLU A 165 -10.38 -31.59 -18.93
C GLU A 165 -11.65 -32.22 -18.34
N MET A 166 -12.59 -31.42 -17.83
CA MET A 166 -13.88 -31.92 -17.33
C MET A 166 -14.69 -32.60 -18.44
N ALA A 167 -14.75 -32.01 -19.64
CA ALA A 167 -15.40 -32.60 -20.81
C ALA A 167 -14.76 -33.95 -21.19
N LYS A 168 -13.43 -34.06 -21.12
CA LYS A 168 -12.69 -35.31 -21.36
C LYS A 168 -12.98 -36.39 -20.32
N ILE A 169 -13.18 -36.01 -19.05
CA ILE A 169 -13.61 -36.93 -17.98
C ILE A 169 -15.05 -37.41 -18.22
N ILE A 170 -15.96 -36.50 -18.57
CA ILE A 170 -17.37 -36.82 -18.87
C ILE A 170 -17.47 -37.74 -20.10
N ALA A 171 -16.78 -37.43 -21.20
CA ALA A 171 -16.77 -38.27 -22.39
C ALA A 171 -16.20 -39.68 -22.12
N ARG A 172 -15.21 -39.80 -21.23
CA ARG A 172 -14.67 -41.10 -20.79
C ARG A 172 -15.66 -41.88 -19.92
N LEU A 173 -16.47 -41.20 -19.11
CA LEU A 173 -17.55 -41.81 -18.35
C LEU A 173 -18.68 -42.31 -19.25
N ASP A 174 -19.08 -41.51 -20.24
CA ASP A 174 -20.17 -41.85 -21.17
C ASP A 174 -19.79 -43.01 -22.12
N ALA A 175 -18.54 -43.03 -22.62
CA ALA A 175 -17.97 -44.17 -23.33
C ALA A 175 -17.91 -45.46 -22.48
N ARG A 176 -17.79 -45.33 -21.15
CA ARG A 176 -17.80 -46.48 -20.22
C ARG A 176 -19.23 -46.95 -19.93
N GLY A 177 -20.17 -46.03 -19.68
CA GLY A 177 -21.58 -46.33 -19.44
C GLY A 177 -22.27 -46.99 -20.65
N SER A 178 -22.03 -46.49 -21.85
CA SER A 178 -22.57 -47.06 -23.10
C SER A 178 -22.11 -48.50 -23.39
N SER A 179 -20.95 -48.91 -22.88
CA SER A 179 -20.47 -50.31 -22.97
C SER A 179 -21.08 -51.25 -21.92
N LEU A 180 -21.64 -50.70 -20.82
CA LEU A 180 -22.35 -51.47 -19.79
C LEU A 180 -23.83 -51.66 -20.13
N ALA A 181 -24.45 -50.70 -20.82
CA ALA A 181 -25.86 -50.76 -21.23
C ALA A 181 -26.16 -51.70 -22.43
N LYS A 182 -25.17 -52.47 -22.89
CA LYS A 182 -25.26 -53.28 -24.12
C LYS A 182 -24.87 -54.75 -23.89
N ARG A 183 -25.03 -55.23 -22.66
CA ARG A 183 -24.89 -56.63 -22.21
C ARG A 183 -26.16 -57.08 -21.52
#